data_AF-A0A4Y8LU46-F1
#
_entry.id   AF-A0A4Y8LU46-F1
#
_cell.length_a   1.000
_cell.length_b   1.000
_cell.length_c   1.000
_cell.angle_alpha   90.00
_cell.angle_beta   90.00
_cell.angle_gamma   90.00
#
_symmetry.space_group_name_H-M   'P 1'
#
loop_
_entity.id
_entity.type
_entity.pdbx_description
1 polymer ?
#
loop_
_entity_poly.entity_id
_entity_poly.type
_entity_poly.pdbx_seq_one_letter_code
_entity_poly.pdbx_strand_id
1 'polypeptide(L)'
;MNSDSIKFRRGYLDSIHFRDELSGYLLHKGHSIVDEKWIRSNLKDLHIEFNINSLVLATIISIRTYDNYNLSIQSDAFMAAIRENITDLEFDLYIQKVGECILYIIGILEKSGAFINKSFYGNYVRKDYTTYVKLGSADDVIALKDDIKTIIKASECQDNSEHEFEIALYGTAGKNLAVLLDSMKIATYSSEGCCYVLNFIDSNHDSNQDFLDNFSRYLIKLGFILNMNIKESGM
;
A
#
# COMPACT_ATOMS: atom_id res chain seq x y z
N MET A 1 13.51 18.52 42.00
CA MET A 1 12.67 17.74 41.07
C MET A 1 13.52 17.41 39.88
N ASN A 2 14.00 16.16 39.79
CA ASN A 2 14.85 15.69 38.70
C ASN A 2 14.02 15.58 37.43
N SER A 3 14.43 16.29 36.38
CA SER A 3 13.92 16.10 35.03
C SER A 3 14.52 14.82 34.46
N ASP A 4 13.89 13.69 34.74
CA ASP A 4 14.02 12.44 34.00
C ASP A 4 13.52 12.64 32.57
N SER A 5 14.29 13.42 31.82
CA SER A 5 14.11 13.65 30.40
C SER A 5 14.35 12.33 29.67
N ILE A 6 13.25 11.63 29.38
CA ILE A 6 13.02 10.90 28.13
C ILE A 6 14.28 10.16 27.64
N LYS A 7 14.72 9.13 28.37
CA LYS A 7 15.59 8.07 27.84
C LYS A 7 14.81 7.06 26.99
N PHE A 8 13.74 7.50 26.33
CA PHE A 8 12.88 6.67 25.51
C PHE A 8 13.22 6.86 24.04
N ARG A 9 13.42 5.75 23.31
CA ARG A 9 12.98 5.53 21.90
C ARG A 9 13.72 4.38 21.18
N ARG A 10 14.94 4.03 21.61
CA ARG A 10 15.78 3.00 20.96
C ARG A 10 15.77 1.61 21.64
N GLY A 11 15.81 1.60 22.98
CA GLY A 11 16.15 0.42 23.79
C GLY A 11 15.30 -0.84 23.58
N TYR A 12 14.04 -0.73 23.16
CA TYR A 12 13.16 -1.89 22.94
C TYR A 12 13.35 -2.55 21.56
N LEU A 13 13.74 -1.80 20.53
CA LEU A 13 14.07 -2.33 19.20
C LEU A 13 15.55 -2.66 19.04
N ASP A 14 16.42 -2.12 19.91
CA ASP A 14 17.85 -2.41 19.92
C ASP A 14 18.15 -3.87 20.26
N SER A 15 17.30 -4.51 21.07
CA SER A 15 17.42 -5.93 21.41
C SER A 15 16.85 -6.88 20.36
N ILE A 16 16.23 -6.35 19.30
CA ILE A 16 15.63 -7.15 18.23
C ILE A 16 16.54 -7.07 17.01
N HIS A 17 17.17 -8.18 16.67
CA HIS A 17 17.98 -8.35 15.47
C HIS A 17 17.09 -8.91 14.36
N PHE A 18 16.38 -8.03 13.64
CA PHE A 18 15.43 -8.48 12.62
C PHE A 18 16.11 -9.29 11.53
N ARG A 19 17.33 -8.92 11.15
CA ARG A 19 18.12 -9.70 10.19
C ARG A 19 18.22 -11.17 10.57
N ASP A 20 18.55 -11.46 11.81
CA ASP A 20 18.77 -12.83 12.28
C ASP A 20 17.43 -13.60 12.33
N GLU A 21 16.39 -12.97 12.89
CA GLU A 21 15.05 -13.55 13.04
C GLU A 21 14.34 -13.79 11.68
N LEU A 22 14.58 -12.92 10.70
CA LEU A 22 14.01 -13.03 9.35
C LEU A 22 14.84 -13.91 8.43
N SER A 23 16.15 -14.07 8.67
CA SER A 23 17.04 -14.81 7.77
C SER A 23 16.54 -16.22 7.47
N GLY A 24 16.07 -16.95 8.48
CA GLY A 24 15.49 -18.28 8.31
C GLY A 24 14.18 -18.28 7.50
N TYR A 25 13.31 -17.31 7.74
CA TYR A 25 12.04 -17.18 7.01
C TYR A 25 12.25 -16.82 5.53
N LEU A 26 13.17 -15.88 5.26
CA LEU A 26 13.42 -15.37 3.91
C LEU A 26 14.26 -16.31 3.05
N LEU A 27 15.17 -17.09 3.63
CA LEU A 27 15.98 -18.08 2.89
C LEU A 27 15.09 -19.09 2.14
N HIS A 28 14.03 -19.58 2.80
CA HIS A 28 13.10 -20.56 2.22
C HIS A 28 12.15 -19.97 1.18
N LYS A 29 12.03 -18.64 1.12
CA LYS A 29 11.19 -17.92 0.16
C LYS A 29 12.00 -17.30 -0.99
N GLY A 30 13.32 -17.49 -0.98
CA GLY A 30 14.24 -16.92 -1.96
C GLY A 30 14.32 -15.39 -1.84
N HIS A 31 14.34 -14.85 -0.62
CA HIS A 31 14.42 -13.41 -0.36
C HIS A 31 15.65 -13.11 0.51
N SER A 32 16.24 -11.93 0.34
CA SER A 32 17.44 -11.50 1.08
C SER A 32 17.18 -10.22 1.85
N ILE A 33 17.54 -10.21 3.14
CA ILE A 33 17.77 -8.93 3.83
C ILE A 33 19.15 -8.45 3.43
N VAL A 34 19.17 -7.31 2.74
CA VAL A 34 20.38 -6.64 2.32
C VAL A 34 21.00 -5.94 3.52
N ASP A 35 20.20 -5.17 4.24
CA ASP A 35 20.64 -4.46 5.45
C ASP A 35 19.51 -4.18 6.44
N GLU A 36 19.93 -3.85 7.65
CA GLU A 36 19.08 -3.35 8.74
C GLU A 36 19.80 -2.13 9.33
N LYS A 37 19.15 -0.97 9.30
CA LYS A 37 19.80 0.30 9.64
C LYS A 37 18.92 1.19 10.51
N TRP A 38 19.54 1.76 11.54
CA TRP A 38 18.95 2.86 12.29
C TRP A 38 19.08 4.16 11.50
N ILE A 39 17.94 4.77 11.13
CA ILE A 39 17.92 6.05 10.43
C ILE A 39 17.77 7.21 11.43
N ARG A 40 16.97 7.01 12.48
CA ARG A 40 16.76 7.98 13.58
C ARG A 40 16.59 7.24 14.90
N SER A 41 16.56 7.96 16.02
CA SER A 41 16.42 7.37 17.36
C SER A 41 15.17 6.52 17.57
N ASN A 42 14.15 6.68 16.72
CA ASN A 42 12.87 5.98 16.77
C ASN A 42 12.46 5.37 15.42
N LEU A 43 13.38 5.24 14.46
CA LEU A 43 13.12 4.72 13.12
C LEU A 43 14.23 3.76 12.70
N LYS A 44 13.83 2.52 12.48
CA LYS A 44 14.67 1.44 11.96
C LYS A 44 14.14 1.02 10.60
N ASP A 45 14.99 1.01 9.60
CA ASP A 45 14.66 0.55 8.25
C ASP A 45 15.26 -0.83 8.03
N LEU A 46 14.48 -1.70 7.40
CA LEU A 46 14.90 -3.00 6.90
C LEU A 46 14.89 -2.93 5.38
N HIS A 47 16.05 -3.13 4.76
CA HIS A 47 16.15 -3.22 3.31
C HIS A 47 16.11 -4.69 2.89
N ILE A 48 15.07 -5.04 2.15
CA ILE A 48 14.77 -6.42 1.75
C ILE A 48 14.65 -6.47 0.24
N GLU A 49 15.35 -7.42 -0.37
CA GLU A 49 15.22 -7.77 -1.78
C GLU A 49 14.21 -8.90 -1.93
N PHE A 50 13.09 -8.59 -2.59
CA PHE A 50 12.08 -9.56 -2.95
C PHE A 50 12.29 -10.03 -4.37
N ASN A 51 12.63 -11.31 -4.52
CA ASN A 51 12.74 -11.96 -5.82
C ASN A 51 11.36 -12.36 -6.35
N ILE A 52 10.99 -11.79 -7.49
CA ILE A 52 9.74 -12.02 -8.23
C ILE A 52 10.12 -12.47 -9.63
N ASN A 53 9.94 -13.76 -9.92
CA ASN A 53 10.46 -14.37 -11.14
C ASN A 53 11.98 -14.10 -11.30
N SER A 54 12.37 -13.38 -12.36
CA SER A 54 13.76 -12.96 -12.62
C SER A 54 14.08 -11.55 -12.11
N LEU A 55 13.13 -10.85 -11.51
CA LEU A 55 13.27 -9.47 -11.04
C LEU A 55 13.61 -9.44 -9.54
N VAL A 56 14.48 -8.52 -9.17
CA VAL A 56 14.83 -8.23 -7.77
C VAL A 56 14.23 -6.87 -7.42
N LEU A 57 13.23 -6.87 -6.53
CA LEU A 57 12.58 -5.65 -6.06
C LEU A 57 13.11 -5.28 -4.68
N ALA A 58 13.92 -4.23 -4.65
CA ALA A 58 14.42 -3.63 -3.42
C ALA A 58 13.28 -2.88 -2.71
N THR A 59 12.97 -3.30 -1.49
CA THR A 59 11.92 -2.72 -0.65
C THR A 59 12.50 -2.28 0.68
N ILE A 60 12.13 -1.08 1.11
CA ILE A 60 12.36 -0.59 2.46
C ILE A 60 11.10 -0.87 3.28
N ILE A 61 11.27 -1.54 4.42
CA ILE A 61 10.27 -1.65 5.46
C ILE A 61 10.73 -0.82 6.66
N SER A 62 10.01 0.26 6.92
CA SER A 62 10.30 1.21 8.00
C SER A 62 9.49 0.87 9.24
N ILE A 63 10.17 0.66 10.37
CA ILE A 63 9.58 0.41 11.68
C ILE A 63 9.82 1.63 12.55
N ARG A 64 8.75 2.36 12.87
CA ARG A 64 8.77 3.58 13.67
C ARG A 64 8.16 3.37 15.04
N THR A 65 8.86 3.78 16.09
CA THR A 65 8.33 3.80 17.46
C THR A 65 7.92 5.21 17.88
N TYR A 66 6.90 5.28 18.71
CA TYR A 66 6.38 6.51 19.32
C TYR A 66 6.43 6.41 20.84
N ASP A 67 6.22 7.55 21.51
CA ASP A 67 6.04 7.57 22.96
C ASP A 67 4.79 6.73 23.32
N ASN A 68 4.79 6.05 24.48
CA ASN A 68 3.74 5.12 24.95
C ASN A 68 3.65 3.75 24.25
N TYR A 69 4.76 3.18 23.77
CA TYR A 69 4.82 1.82 23.20
C TYR A 69 4.03 1.61 21.90
N ASN A 70 3.60 2.68 21.24
CA ASN A 70 2.96 2.60 19.93
C ASN A 70 4.02 2.47 18.83
N LEU A 71 3.71 1.72 17.77
CA LEU A 71 4.60 1.55 16.63
C LEU A 71 3.84 1.59 15.30
N SER A 72 4.50 2.05 14.24
CA SER A 72 4.00 2.01 12.86
C SER A 72 5.00 1.23 12.01
N ILE A 73 4.49 0.39 11.11
CA ILE A 73 5.29 -0.28 10.08
C ILE A 73 4.79 0.23 8.74
N GLN A 74 5.72 0.71 7.91
CA GLN A 74 5.46 1.24 6.59
C GLN A 74 6.37 0.56 5.58
N SER A 75 5.97 0.57 4.32
CA SER A 75 6.80 0.05 3.23
C SER A 75 6.67 0.92 1.99
N ASP A 76 7.78 1.06 1.26
CA ASP A 76 7.81 1.70 -0.05
C ASP A 76 7.53 0.74 -1.21
N ALA A 77 7.10 -0.51 -0.93
CA ALA A 77 6.90 -1.55 -1.93
C ALA A 77 6.08 -1.09 -3.14
N PHE A 78 5.02 -0.34 -2.88
CA PHE A 78 4.19 0.24 -3.93
C PHE A 78 5.00 1.14 -4.89
N MET A 79 5.84 2.03 -4.35
CA MET A 79 6.72 2.89 -5.15
C MET A 79 7.83 2.11 -5.84
N ALA A 80 8.33 1.03 -5.24
CA ALA A 80 9.31 0.15 -5.86
C ALA A 80 8.71 -0.63 -7.05
N ALA A 81 7.48 -1.12 -6.92
CA ALA A 81 6.78 -1.83 -7.98
C ALA A 81 6.54 -0.96 -9.23
N ILE A 82 6.09 0.28 -9.01
CA ILE A 82 5.78 1.22 -10.09
C ILE A 82 7.02 1.55 -10.92
N ARG A 83 8.17 1.76 -10.27
CA ARG A 83 9.42 2.12 -10.94
C ARG A 83 9.92 1.07 -11.92
N GLU A 84 9.62 -0.19 -11.67
CA GLU A 84 10.14 -1.33 -12.44
C GLU A 84 9.18 -1.80 -13.55
N ASN A 85 8.04 -1.13 -13.72
CA ASN A 85 7.06 -1.38 -14.79
C ASN A 85 6.69 -2.88 -14.94
N ILE A 86 6.36 -3.52 -13.82
CA ILE A 86 6.08 -4.96 -13.76
C ILE A 86 4.66 -5.30 -14.26
N THR A 87 4.42 -6.57 -14.59
CA THR A 87 3.08 -7.06 -14.97
C THR A 87 2.11 -7.10 -13.79
N ASP A 88 0.80 -7.19 -14.06
CA ASP A 88 -0.23 -7.33 -13.01
C ASP A 88 0.05 -8.48 -12.04
N LEU A 89 0.38 -9.65 -12.58
CA LEU A 89 0.63 -10.86 -11.78
C LEU A 89 1.90 -10.74 -10.94
N GLU A 90 2.93 -10.08 -11.46
CA GLU A 90 4.17 -9.81 -10.73
C GLU A 90 3.92 -8.80 -9.61
N PHE A 91 3.11 -7.78 -9.86
CA PHE A 91 2.67 -6.83 -8.85
C PHE A 91 1.92 -7.50 -7.72
N ASP A 92 0.92 -8.33 -8.04
CA ASP A 92 0.13 -9.05 -7.04
C ASP A 92 1.01 -9.97 -6.19
N LEU A 93 1.87 -10.76 -6.84
CA LEU A 93 2.79 -11.66 -6.15
C LEU A 93 3.77 -10.90 -5.25
N TYR A 94 4.27 -9.75 -5.72
CA TYR A 94 5.19 -8.91 -4.96
C TYR A 94 4.54 -8.31 -3.72
N ILE A 95 3.38 -7.67 -3.88
CA ILE A 95 2.67 -7.07 -2.74
C ILE A 95 2.26 -8.15 -1.73
N GLN A 96 1.86 -9.35 -2.19
CA GLN A 96 1.61 -10.48 -1.30
C GLN A 96 2.84 -10.84 -0.46
N LYS A 97 4.01 -11.02 -1.10
CA LYS A 97 5.26 -11.37 -0.40
C LYS A 97 5.69 -10.29 0.60
N VAL A 98 5.56 -9.01 0.24
CA VAL A 98 5.82 -7.89 1.15
C VAL A 98 4.87 -7.95 2.34
N GLY A 99 3.57 -8.18 2.10
CA GLY A 99 2.57 -8.34 3.15
C GLY A 99 2.89 -9.49 4.11
N GLU A 100 3.24 -10.66 3.58
CA GLU A 100 3.69 -11.82 4.39
C GLU A 100 4.91 -11.48 5.26
N CYS A 101 5.90 -10.77 4.70
CA CYS A 101 7.09 -10.34 5.43
C CYS A 101 6.74 -9.35 6.56
N ILE A 102 5.86 -8.38 6.30
CA ILE A 102 5.40 -7.43 7.31
C ILE A 102 4.68 -8.17 8.46
N LEU A 103 3.83 -9.15 8.14
CA LEU A 103 3.17 -9.98 9.16
C LEU A 103 4.19 -10.77 10.00
N TYR A 104 5.25 -11.28 9.38
CA TYR A 104 6.32 -11.95 10.11
C TYR A 104 7.10 -11.00 11.02
N ILE A 105 7.42 -9.79 10.56
CA ILE A 105 8.03 -8.71 11.37
C ILE A 105 7.14 -8.39 12.58
N ILE A 106 5.83 -8.29 12.37
CA ILE A 106 4.86 -8.13 13.47
C ILE A 106 5.00 -9.30 14.43
N GLY A 107 5.00 -10.55 13.95
CA GLY A 107 5.17 -11.73 14.81
C GLY A 107 6.45 -11.71 15.67
N ILE A 108 7.57 -11.22 15.14
CA ILE A 108 8.82 -11.02 15.91
C ILE A 108 8.59 -9.98 17.02
N LEU A 109 8.03 -8.82 16.66
CA LEU A 109 7.72 -7.75 17.61
C LEU A 109 6.79 -8.24 18.73
N GLU A 110 5.80 -9.06 18.41
CA GLU A 110 4.88 -9.62 19.38
C GLU A 110 5.55 -10.61 20.34
N LYS A 111 6.40 -11.51 19.84
CA LYS A 111 7.15 -12.47 20.66
C LYS A 111 8.15 -11.80 21.60
N SER A 112 8.70 -10.65 21.20
CA SER A 112 9.68 -9.92 22.01
C SER A 112 9.09 -9.37 23.32
N GLY A 113 7.76 -9.28 23.45
CA GLY A 113 7.09 -8.70 24.62
C GLY A 113 7.30 -7.19 24.79
N ALA A 114 7.95 -6.54 23.82
CA ALA A 114 8.42 -5.16 23.95
C ALA A 114 7.30 -4.09 23.79
N PHE A 115 6.07 -4.46 23.42
CA PHE A 115 5.00 -3.51 23.08
C PHE A 115 3.62 -3.90 23.63
N ILE A 116 2.99 -2.97 24.37
CA ILE A 116 1.75 -3.18 25.16
C ILE A 116 0.49 -2.68 24.43
N ASN A 117 0.57 -1.61 23.63
CA ASN A 117 -0.55 -1.07 22.87
C ASN A 117 -0.23 -1.03 21.36
N LYS A 118 -0.97 -1.82 20.58
CA LYS A 118 -0.65 -2.12 19.19
C LYS A 118 -1.59 -1.40 18.22
N SER A 119 -1.16 -0.26 17.71
CA SER A 119 -1.83 0.43 16.59
C SER A 119 -0.89 0.47 15.39
N PHE A 120 -0.95 -0.56 14.55
CA PHE A 120 -0.16 -0.62 13.31
C PHE A 120 -0.79 0.29 12.25
N TYR A 121 -0.10 1.39 11.93
CA TYR A 121 -0.50 2.30 10.86
C TYR A 121 0.31 2.03 9.61
N GLY A 122 -0.38 1.60 8.56
CA GLY A 122 0.11 1.50 7.20
C GLY A 122 -1.01 0.95 6.33
N ASN A 123 -1.25 1.55 5.16
CA ASN A 123 -2.39 1.19 4.29
C ASN A 123 -2.41 -0.31 3.91
N TYR A 124 -1.27 -0.99 4.04
CA TYR A 124 -1.04 -2.38 3.65
C TYR A 124 -0.78 -3.35 4.82
N VAL A 125 -0.63 -2.85 6.05
CA VAL A 125 0.01 -3.61 7.15
C VAL A 125 -0.96 -4.47 7.97
N ARG A 126 -2.28 -4.26 7.83
CA ARG A 126 -3.27 -5.02 8.60
C ARG A 126 -4.57 -5.33 7.86
N LYS A 127 -4.76 -4.80 6.66
CA LYS A 127 -5.90 -5.18 5.84
C LYS A 127 -5.60 -6.56 5.28
N ASP A 128 -6.36 -7.51 5.79
CA ASP A 128 -6.59 -8.83 5.24
C ASP A 128 -6.45 -8.81 3.71
N TYR A 129 -5.24 -9.15 3.22
CA TYR A 129 -4.91 -9.17 1.79
C TYR A 129 -5.83 -10.16 1.04
N THR A 130 -6.55 -11.02 1.77
CA THR A 130 -7.60 -11.86 1.18
C THR A 130 -8.67 -11.04 0.46
N THR A 131 -8.93 -9.79 0.87
CA THR A 131 -9.90 -8.95 0.15
C THR A 131 -9.35 -8.55 -1.21
N TYR A 132 -8.08 -8.12 -1.29
CA TYR A 132 -7.43 -7.83 -2.56
C TYR A 132 -7.33 -9.07 -3.46
N VAL A 133 -6.97 -10.23 -2.88
CA VAL A 133 -6.87 -11.51 -3.60
C VAL A 133 -8.21 -11.92 -4.22
N LYS A 134 -9.33 -11.74 -3.50
CA LYS A 134 -10.67 -12.00 -4.04
C LYS A 134 -10.95 -11.15 -5.28
N LEU A 135 -10.53 -9.88 -5.27
CA LEU A 135 -10.72 -8.95 -6.39
C LEU A 135 -9.83 -9.29 -7.61
N GLY A 136 -8.92 -10.25 -7.50
CA GLY A 136 -8.18 -10.79 -8.65
C GLY A 136 -9.08 -11.51 -9.67
N SER A 137 -10.29 -11.93 -9.26
CA SER A 137 -11.30 -12.50 -10.16
C SER A 137 -12.14 -11.41 -10.81
N ALA A 138 -12.32 -11.50 -12.13
CA ALA A 138 -13.19 -10.59 -12.87
C ALA A 138 -14.66 -10.72 -12.41
N ASP A 139 -15.12 -11.93 -12.12
CA ASP A 139 -16.50 -12.18 -11.67
C ASP A 139 -16.78 -11.54 -10.29
N ASP A 140 -15.80 -11.62 -9.37
CA ASP A 140 -15.92 -11.01 -8.04
C ASP A 140 -15.95 -9.47 -8.14
N VAL A 141 -15.21 -8.87 -9.09
CA VAL A 141 -15.28 -7.43 -9.35
C VAL A 141 -16.60 -7.05 -10.02
N ILE A 142 -17.09 -7.84 -10.98
CA ILE A 142 -18.40 -7.62 -11.61
C ILE A 142 -19.54 -7.67 -10.58
N ALA A 143 -19.44 -8.53 -9.56
CA ALA A 143 -20.43 -8.59 -8.49
C ALA A 143 -20.54 -7.27 -7.70
N LEU A 144 -19.50 -6.43 -7.70
CA LEU A 144 -19.51 -5.10 -7.07
C LEU A 144 -20.20 -4.01 -7.92
N LYS A 145 -20.72 -4.33 -9.10
CA LYS A 145 -21.23 -3.34 -10.07
C LYS A 145 -22.22 -2.33 -9.47
N ASP A 146 -23.19 -2.80 -8.67
CA ASP A 146 -24.20 -1.91 -8.08
C ASP A 146 -23.65 -1.13 -6.88
N ASP A 147 -22.70 -1.71 -6.14
CA ASP A 147 -21.96 -1.01 -5.08
C ASP A 147 -21.10 0.11 -5.66
N ILE A 148 -20.40 -0.13 -6.77
CA ILE A 148 -19.60 0.89 -7.47
C ILE A 148 -20.46 2.05 -7.93
N LYS A 149 -21.64 1.80 -8.50
CA LYS A 149 -22.59 2.87 -8.85
C LYS A 149 -23.02 3.67 -7.63
N THR A 150 -23.24 2.99 -6.51
CA THR A 150 -23.64 3.63 -5.25
C THR A 150 -22.50 4.49 -4.70
N ILE A 151 -21.27 3.98 -4.75
CA ILE A 151 -20.06 4.70 -4.35
C ILE A 151 -19.85 5.97 -5.19
N ILE A 152 -20.03 5.89 -6.51
CA ILE A 152 -19.90 7.06 -7.41
C ILE A 152 -20.89 8.14 -6.99
N LYS A 153 -22.19 7.79 -6.88
CA LYS A 153 -23.22 8.74 -6.44
C LYS A 153 -22.96 9.30 -5.05
N ALA A 154 -22.44 8.49 -4.13
CA ALA A 154 -22.10 8.93 -2.79
C ALA A 154 -20.85 9.83 -2.75
N SER A 155 -20.02 9.78 -3.79
CA SER A 155 -18.81 10.60 -3.93
C SER A 155 -19.09 11.92 -4.66
N GLU A 156 -20.24 12.05 -5.32
CA GLU A 156 -20.66 13.29 -5.98
C GLU A 156 -20.75 14.42 -4.97
N CYS A 157 -19.97 15.46 -5.22
CA CYS A 157 -19.93 16.68 -4.44
C CYS A 157 -19.77 17.88 -5.38
N GLN A 158 -20.28 19.03 -4.96
CA GLN A 158 -20.10 20.27 -5.71
C GLN A 158 -18.73 20.83 -5.37
N ASP A 159 -17.77 20.67 -6.28
CA ASP A 159 -16.48 21.33 -6.21
C ASP A 159 -16.12 21.96 -7.56
N ASN A 160 -15.43 23.09 -7.51
CA ASN A 160 -14.98 23.90 -8.64
C ASN A 160 -13.45 24.12 -8.52
N SER A 161 -12.68 23.06 -8.24
CA SER A 161 -11.23 23.16 -8.16
C SER A 161 -10.57 23.09 -9.55
N GLU A 162 -9.50 23.88 -9.75
CA GLU A 162 -8.78 24.03 -11.03
C GLU A 162 -7.62 23.01 -11.21
N HIS A 163 -7.56 21.97 -10.39
CA HIS A 163 -6.46 21.02 -10.40
C HIS A 163 -6.88 19.73 -11.12
N GLU A 164 -6.08 19.32 -12.11
CA GLU A 164 -6.27 18.03 -12.76
C GLU A 164 -5.71 16.92 -11.86
N PHE A 165 -6.56 16.00 -11.41
CA PHE A 165 -6.18 14.84 -10.61
C PHE A 165 -6.49 13.56 -11.38
N GLU A 166 -5.63 12.55 -11.22
CA GLU A 166 -5.80 11.24 -11.81
C GLU A 166 -5.85 10.14 -10.74
N ILE A 167 -6.72 9.16 -10.95
CA ILE A 167 -6.73 7.91 -10.18
C ILE A 167 -6.07 6.82 -11.01
N ALA A 168 -5.02 6.23 -10.46
CA ALA A 168 -4.36 5.06 -11.01
C ALA A 168 -4.69 3.82 -10.17
N LEU A 169 -5.23 2.77 -10.80
CA LEU A 169 -5.48 1.46 -10.19
C LEU A 169 -4.32 0.50 -10.50
N TYR A 170 -4.04 -0.46 -9.60
CA TYR A 170 -2.88 -1.34 -9.75
C TYR A 170 -3.16 -2.83 -9.61
N GLY A 171 -2.39 -3.62 -10.37
CA GLY A 171 -2.41 -5.09 -10.36
C GLY A 171 -3.69 -5.68 -10.96
N THR A 172 -3.91 -6.97 -10.76
CA THR A 172 -5.02 -7.68 -11.43
C THR A 172 -6.38 -7.14 -10.98
N ALA A 173 -6.53 -6.84 -9.69
CA ALA A 173 -7.76 -6.24 -9.16
C ALA A 173 -8.03 -4.85 -9.79
N GLY A 174 -6.98 -4.03 -9.94
CA GLY A 174 -7.08 -2.73 -10.58
C GLY A 174 -7.51 -2.81 -12.04
N LYS A 175 -6.91 -3.73 -12.81
CA LYS A 175 -7.32 -4.04 -14.18
C LYS A 175 -8.80 -4.41 -14.28
N ASN A 176 -9.24 -5.36 -13.45
CA ASN A 176 -10.62 -5.84 -13.47
C ASN A 176 -11.60 -4.69 -13.20
N LEU A 177 -11.28 -3.80 -12.26
CA LEU A 177 -12.11 -2.63 -11.97
C LEU A 177 -12.09 -1.61 -13.13
N ALA A 178 -10.93 -1.35 -13.74
CA ALA A 178 -10.83 -0.45 -14.89
C ALA A 178 -11.70 -0.94 -16.07
N VAL A 179 -11.64 -2.25 -16.37
CA VAL A 179 -12.48 -2.90 -17.39
C VAL A 179 -13.96 -2.79 -17.05
N LEU A 180 -14.34 -2.98 -15.79
CA LEU A 180 -15.72 -2.84 -15.35
C LEU A 180 -16.23 -1.40 -15.56
N LEU A 181 -15.46 -0.40 -15.13
CA LEU A 181 -15.82 1.02 -15.26
C LEU A 181 -15.97 1.44 -16.73
N ASP A 182 -15.11 0.95 -17.62
CA ASP A 182 -15.19 1.17 -19.06
C ASP A 182 -16.43 0.51 -19.68
N SER A 183 -16.71 -0.75 -19.32
CA SER A 183 -17.91 -1.46 -19.79
C SER A 183 -19.22 -0.77 -19.35
N MET A 184 -19.18 -0.08 -18.21
CA MET A 184 -20.30 0.69 -17.67
C MET A 184 -20.40 2.09 -18.26
N LYS A 185 -19.44 2.51 -19.10
CA LYS A 185 -19.31 3.87 -19.64
C LYS A 185 -19.24 4.94 -18.54
N ILE A 186 -18.47 4.65 -17.48
CA ILE A 186 -18.21 5.59 -16.40
C ILE A 186 -16.87 6.29 -16.62
N ALA A 187 -15.83 5.50 -16.91
CA ALA A 187 -14.48 5.98 -17.14
C ALA A 187 -13.84 5.13 -18.22
N THR A 188 -13.03 5.74 -19.08
CA THR A 188 -12.06 5.02 -19.91
C THR A 188 -10.76 4.87 -19.14
N TYR A 189 -9.79 4.10 -19.66
CA TYR A 189 -8.49 3.99 -19.02
C TYR A 189 -7.34 3.84 -20.02
N SER A 190 -6.17 4.32 -19.63
CA SER A 190 -4.89 4.00 -20.24
C SER A 190 -4.09 3.10 -19.30
N SER A 191 -3.22 2.25 -19.85
CA SER A 191 -2.40 1.35 -19.02
C SER A 191 -0.94 1.34 -19.40
N GLU A 192 -0.09 1.25 -18.38
CA GLU A 192 1.36 1.03 -18.50
C GLU A 192 1.78 0.02 -17.42
N GLY A 193 2.28 -1.14 -17.84
CA GLY A 193 2.59 -2.25 -16.93
C GLY A 193 1.36 -2.67 -16.12
N CYS A 194 1.49 -2.61 -14.79
CA CYS A 194 0.43 -2.90 -13.83
C CYS A 194 -0.41 -1.68 -13.42
N CYS A 195 -0.20 -0.52 -14.04
CA CYS A 195 -0.89 0.74 -13.73
C CYS A 195 -2.03 1.01 -14.73
N TYR A 196 -3.21 1.36 -14.22
CA TYR A 196 -4.41 1.67 -15.00
C TYR A 196 -4.94 3.05 -14.60
N VAL A 197 -4.63 4.07 -15.38
CA VAL A 197 -5.06 5.45 -15.13
C VAL A 197 -6.47 5.63 -15.67
N LEU A 198 -7.40 6.01 -14.80
CA LEU A 198 -8.80 6.26 -15.12
C LEU A 198 -8.99 7.69 -15.65
N ASN A 199 -9.76 7.82 -16.73
CA ASN A 199 -10.24 9.09 -17.27
C ASN A 199 -11.77 9.08 -17.26
N PHE A 200 -12.40 9.89 -16.42
CA PHE A 200 -13.86 9.85 -16.24
C PHE A 200 -14.56 10.49 -17.44
N ILE A 201 -15.66 9.87 -17.89
CA ILE A 201 -16.41 10.36 -19.06
C ILE A 201 -17.20 11.63 -18.72
N ASP A 202 -17.66 11.74 -17.47
CA ASP A 202 -18.30 12.95 -16.95
C ASP A 202 -17.21 13.96 -16.55
N SER A 203 -17.15 15.09 -17.25
CA SER A 203 -16.20 16.17 -16.97
C SER A 203 -16.40 16.82 -15.60
N ASN A 204 -17.53 16.59 -14.92
CA ASN A 204 -17.74 17.05 -13.55
C ASN A 204 -17.10 16.12 -12.50
N HIS A 205 -16.78 14.88 -12.89
CA HIS A 205 -16.04 13.92 -12.07
C HIS A 205 -14.55 14.00 -12.37
N ASP A 206 -14.22 14.18 -13.65
CA ASP A 206 -12.85 14.38 -14.11
C ASP A 206 -12.31 15.69 -13.52
N SER A 207 -11.12 15.65 -12.91
CA SER A 207 -10.50 16.80 -12.22
C SER A 207 -11.25 17.34 -10.98
N ASN A 208 -12.28 16.66 -10.46
CA ASN A 208 -12.92 17.03 -9.20
C ASN A 208 -12.22 16.36 -8.01
N GLN A 209 -11.43 17.14 -7.25
CA GLN A 209 -10.63 16.61 -6.14
C GLN A 209 -11.46 15.89 -5.08
N ASP A 210 -12.56 16.50 -4.64
CA ASP A 210 -13.38 15.97 -3.56
C ASP A 210 -14.08 14.68 -3.99
N PHE A 211 -14.52 14.60 -5.25
CA PHE A 211 -15.05 13.38 -5.83
C PHE A 211 -13.98 12.28 -5.83
N LEU A 212 -12.80 12.57 -6.36
CA LEU A 212 -11.72 11.59 -6.51
C LEU A 212 -11.17 11.11 -5.17
N ASP A 213 -11.07 11.98 -4.16
CA ASP A 213 -10.66 11.60 -2.80
C ASP A 213 -11.72 10.72 -2.14
N ASN A 214 -13.00 11.09 -2.22
CA ASN A 214 -14.08 10.25 -1.68
C ASN A 214 -14.16 8.89 -2.38
N PHE A 215 -14.11 8.87 -3.71
CA PHE A 215 -14.12 7.66 -4.52
C PHE A 215 -12.94 6.75 -4.15
N SER A 216 -11.72 7.30 -4.07
CA SER A 216 -10.51 6.59 -3.67
C SER A 216 -10.60 5.99 -2.27
N ARG A 217 -11.14 6.73 -1.30
CA ARG A 217 -11.36 6.21 0.07
C ARG A 217 -12.31 5.02 0.08
N TYR A 218 -13.38 5.04 -0.72
CA TYR A 218 -14.29 3.91 -0.84
C TYR A 218 -13.64 2.70 -1.51
N LEU A 219 -12.90 2.90 -2.60
CA LEU A 219 -12.18 1.83 -3.28
C LEU A 219 -11.12 1.17 -2.39
N ILE A 220 -10.35 1.97 -1.64
CA ILE A 220 -9.37 1.46 -0.66
C ILE A 220 -10.08 0.65 0.44
N LYS A 221 -11.29 1.04 0.86
CA LYS A 221 -12.09 0.27 1.82
C LYS A 221 -12.57 -1.06 1.23
N LEU A 222 -12.92 -1.10 -0.06
CA LEU A 222 -13.24 -2.33 -0.77
C LEU A 222 -12.02 -3.24 -0.98
N GLY A 223 -10.81 -2.70 -0.87
CA GLY A 223 -9.57 -3.47 -0.90
C GLY A 223 -8.73 -3.24 -2.14
N PHE A 224 -9.10 -2.32 -3.04
CA PHE A 224 -8.28 -1.96 -4.19
C PHE A 224 -7.00 -1.21 -3.79
N ILE A 225 -5.95 -1.42 -4.57
CA ILE A 225 -4.70 -0.66 -4.48
C ILE A 225 -4.72 0.40 -5.57
N LEU A 226 -4.56 1.65 -5.16
CA LEU A 226 -4.62 2.81 -6.04
C LEU A 226 -3.68 3.92 -5.56
N ASN A 227 -3.40 4.84 -6.48
CA ASN A 227 -2.75 6.11 -6.18
C ASN A 227 -3.56 7.26 -6.78
N MET A 228 -3.51 8.41 -6.13
CA MET A 228 -3.99 9.66 -6.69
C MET A 228 -2.78 10.53 -7.03
N ASN A 229 -2.68 10.93 -8.30
CA ASN A 229 -1.66 11.87 -8.75
C ASN A 229 -2.29 13.22 -9.00
N ILE A 230 -1.61 14.29 -8.58
CA ILE A 230 -1.93 15.65 -9.02
C ILE A 230 -1.12 15.84 -10.31
N LYS A 231 -1.77 16.15 -11.43
CA LYS A 231 -1.05 16.67 -12.58
C LYS A 231 -0.55 18.06 -12.21
N GLU A 232 0.75 18.26 -12.27
CA GLU A 232 1.27 19.62 -12.32
C GLU A 232 0.73 20.24 -13.60
N SER A 233 -0.16 21.22 -13.47
CA SER A 233 -0.66 22.01 -14.59
C SER A 233 0.56 22.56 -15.32
N GLY A 234 0.75 22.16 -16.58
CA GLY A 234 1.92 22.51 -17.37
C GLY A 234 2.18 24.01 -17.33
N MET A 235 3.36 24.39 -16.83
CA MET A 235 3.99 25.68 -17.13
C MET A 235 4.59 25.66 -18.53
#